data_AF-A0A2U8FWP0-F1
#
_entry.id   AF-A0A2U8FWP0-F1
#
_cell.length_a   1.000
_cell.length_b   1.000
_cell.length_c   1.000
_cell.angle_alpha   90.00
_cell.angle_beta   90.00
_cell.angle_gamma   90.00
#
_symmetry.space_group_name_H-M   'P 1'
#
loop_
_entity.id
_entity.type
_entity.pdbx_description
1 polymer ?
#
loop_
_entity_poly.entity_id
_entity_poly.type
_entity_poly.pdbx_seq_one_letter_code
_entity_poly.pdbx_strand_id
1 'polypeptide(L)'
;MSTRSILGLIYMVQGLKQLGEDPEPVLQRHGLTLEQLDPSTRIERSRELRIYADLAEGLHDPLVGLRLGGFYGLAGYGPLVMLLMTCANAYEAFQMGIRYQKLTYLFGTLRMEPGERLSALVLQPMPMPPQAFRFRVDGEVSGTYKMVRDMQATLGMDIHAERIDMPYPRPAEAAAYETYFGCPVRFGEHEARFWLRNEHLQVRFPTADASGHAMYRAMCDQQLQAQERTDDTLSEKVLAHLGLFSGAFPTVEAVARTFDLSERSLRRALSEEGRSFRDLLAEARYAKARHLLKHSSLSVEDIAHQLGYAESAAFIHAFQRWAGQSPSVYRGR
;
A
#
# COMPACT_ATOMS: atom_id res chain seq x y z
N MET A 1 0.12 -16.19 -2.38
CA MET A 1 -0.21 -14.97 -3.20
C MET A 1 0.35 -13.75 -2.47
N SER A 2 1.01 -12.80 -3.15
CA SER A 2 1.72 -11.71 -2.45
C SER A 2 0.76 -10.71 -1.80
N THR A 3 0.94 -10.44 -0.50
CA THR A 3 0.24 -9.35 0.21
C THR A 3 1.11 -8.09 0.28
N ARG A 4 0.50 -6.91 0.46
CA ARG A 4 1.19 -5.62 0.62
C ARG A 4 0.47 -4.73 1.62
N SER A 5 1.11 -3.65 2.08
CA SER A 5 0.49 -2.70 3.02
C SER A 5 -0.82 -2.14 2.46
N ILE A 6 -1.88 -2.10 3.28
CA ILE A 6 -3.17 -1.52 2.91
C ILE A 6 -3.14 0.01 2.77
N LEU A 7 -2.07 0.66 3.24
CA LEU A 7 -1.90 2.11 3.13
C LEU A 7 -2.05 2.63 1.70
N GLY A 8 -1.63 1.84 0.70
CA GLY A 8 -1.79 2.21 -0.71
C GLY A 8 -3.26 2.45 -1.08
N LEU A 9 -4.15 1.52 -0.70
CA LEU A 9 -5.59 1.64 -0.86
C LEU A 9 -6.17 2.78 -0.03
N ILE A 10 -5.72 2.95 1.22
CA ILE A 10 -6.19 4.04 2.09
C ILE A 10 -5.90 5.39 1.45
N TYR A 11 -4.66 5.64 1.00
CA TYR A 11 -4.30 6.90 0.34
C TYR A 11 -5.04 7.11 -0.97
N MET A 12 -5.25 6.05 -1.75
CA MET A 12 -6.05 6.09 -2.97
C MET A 12 -7.48 6.56 -2.69
N VAL A 13 -8.17 5.92 -1.75
CA VAL A 13 -9.56 6.23 -1.40
C VAL A 13 -9.68 7.63 -0.79
N GLN A 14 -8.78 8.00 0.11
CA GLN A 14 -8.75 9.34 0.70
C GLN A 14 -8.52 10.43 -0.35
N GLY A 15 -7.58 10.19 -1.28
CA GLY A 15 -7.31 11.11 -2.37
C GLY A 15 -8.49 11.26 -3.33
N LEU A 16 -9.17 10.16 -3.66
CA LEU A 16 -10.39 10.19 -4.47
C LEU A 16 -11.49 11.04 -3.82
N LYS A 17 -11.77 10.82 -2.52
CA LYS A 17 -12.74 11.62 -1.76
C LYS A 17 -12.37 13.12 -1.76
N GLN A 18 -11.09 13.45 -1.57
CA GLN A 18 -10.62 14.84 -1.59
C GLN A 18 -10.68 15.49 -2.97
N LEU A 19 -10.61 14.70 -4.04
CA LEU A 19 -10.75 15.15 -5.41
C LEU A 19 -12.22 15.19 -5.89
N GLY A 20 -13.18 14.88 -5.02
CA GLY A 20 -14.61 14.95 -5.30
C GLY A 20 -15.20 13.69 -5.95
N GLU A 21 -14.44 12.59 -6.04
CA GLU A 21 -14.96 11.29 -6.48
C GLU A 21 -15.52 10.50 -5.29
N ASP A 22 -16.51 9.64 -5.52
CA ASP A 22 -17.11 8.80 -4.48
C ASP A 22 -16.66 7.32 -4.59
N PRO A 23 -15.62 6.91 -3.84
CA PRO A 23 -15.16 5.52 -3.85
C PRO A 23 -16.01 4.58 -2.98
N GLU A 24 -16.94 5.09 -2.16
CA GLU A 24 -17.64 4.33 -1.14
C GLU A 24 -18.50 3.19 -1.72
N PRO A 25 -19.29 3.40 -2.80
CA PRO A 25 -20.08 2.32 -3.40
C PRO A 25 -19.21 1.16 -3.89
N VAL A 26 -18.01 1.45 -4.40
CA VAL A 26 -17.07 0.41 -4.84
C VAL A 26 -16.50 -0.33 -3.65
N LEU A 27 -16.03 0.37 -2.60
CA LEU A 27 -15.53 -0.27 -1.39
C LEU A 27 -16.56 -1.21 -0.75
N GLN A 28 -17.83 -0.78 -0.67
CA GLN A 28 -18.91 -1.57 -0.11
C GLN A 28 -19.17 -2.86 -0.90
N ARG A 29 -19.09 -2.83 -2.24
CA ARG A 29 -19.16 -4.04 -3.07
C ARG A 29 -18.06 -5.04 -2.73
N HIS A 30 -16.89 -4.55 -2.31
CA HIS A 30 -15.77 -5.35 -1.84
C HIS A 30 -15.83 -5.69 -0.33
N GLY A 31 -16.90 -5.31 0.36
CA GLY A 31 -17.09 -5.54 1.79
C GLY A 31 -16.15 -4.72 2.67
N LEU A 32 -15.75 -3.54 2.22
CA LEU A 32 -14.85 -2.62 2.92
C LEU A 32 -15.54 -1.27 3.11
N THR A 33 -15.20 -0.55 4.18
CA THR A 33 -15.43 0.90 4.29
C THR A 33 -14.14 1.53 4.79
N LEU A 34 -13.90 2.80 4.43
CA LEU A 34 -12.63 3.47 4.75
C LEU A 34 -12.36 3.51 6.26
N GLU A 35 -13.40 3.72 7.07
CA GLU A 35 -13.32 3.85 8.53
C GLU A 35 -12.94 2.52 9.21
N GLN A 36 -13.18 1.39 8.55
CA GLN A 36 -12.91 0.05 9.08
C GLN A 36 -11.51 -0.46 8.74
N LEU A 37 -10.79 0.20 7.82
CA LEU A 37 -9.46 -0.23 7.41
C LEU A 37 -8.42 0.11 8.47
N ASP A 38 -7.69 -0.90 8.93
CA ASP A 38 -6.55 -0.71 9.82
C ASP A 38 -5.25 -0.44 9.02
N PRO A 39 -4.62 0.73 9.18
CA PRO A 39 -3.38 1.10 8.47
C PRO A 39 -2.21 0.14 8.65
N SER A 40 -2.19 -0.66 9.71
CA SER A 40 -1.11 -1.61 10.01
C SER A 40 -1.21 -2.94 9.24
N THR A 41 -2.28 -3.13 8.48
CA THR A 41 -2.62 -4.43 7.90
C THR A 41 -2.20 -4.56 6.44
N ARG A 42 -2.42 -5.75 5.87
CA ARG A 42 -1.96 -6.10 4.53
C ARG A 42 -3.10 -6.61 3.67
N ILE A 43 -3.21 -6.10 2.45
CA ILE A 43 -4.17 -6.54 1.45
C ILE A 43 -3.49 -7.44 0.40
N GLU A 44 -4.22 -8.42 -0.11
CA GLU A 44 -3.77 -9.20 -1.25
C GLU A 44 -3.66 -8.32 -2.50
N ARG A 45 -2.52 -8.39 -3.20
CA ARG A 45 -2.24 -7.56 -4.37
C ARG A 45 -3.31 -7.69 -5.46
N SER A 46 -3.80 -8.91 -5.71
CA SER A 46 -4.84 -9.17 -6.72
C SER A 46 -6.17 -8.50 -6.36
N ARG A 47 -6.53 -8.51 -5.06
CA ARG A 47 -7.75 -7.88 -4.56
C ARG A 47 -7.69 -6.37 -4.67
N GLU A 48 -6.56 -5.77 -4.29
CA GLU A 48 -6.37 -4.33 -4.45
C GLU A 48 -6.46 -3.90 -5.92
N LEU A 49 -5.89 -4.67 -6.86
CA LEU A 49 -6.04 -4.43 -8.30
C LEU A 49 -7.50 -4.47 -8.76
N ARG A 50 -8.29 -5.45 -8.30
CA ARG A 50 -9.72 -5.53 -8.63
C ARG A 50 -10.47 -4.30 -8.13
N ILE A 51 -10.20 -3.87 -6.89
CA ILE A 51 -10.80 -2.63 -6.34
C ILE A 51 -10.43 -1.43 -7.22
N TYR A 52 -9.17 -1.32 -7.64
CA TYR A 52 -8.74 -0.20 -8.49
C TYR A 52 -9.37 -0.22 -9.88
N ALA A 53 -9.55 -1.41 -10.47
CA ALA A 53 -10.24 -1.55 -11.75
C ALA A 53 -11.71 -1.14 -11.65
N ASP A 54 -12.40 -1.55 -10.58
CA ASP A 54 -13.79 -1.20 -10.33
C ASP A 54 -13.97 0.27 -9.98
N LEU A 55 -13.00 0.88 -9.28
CA LEU A 55 -12.99 2.32 -9.01
C LEU A 55 -12.92 3.11 -10.32
N ALA A 56 -12.08 2.66 -11.26
CA ALA A 56 -11.88 3.33 -12.53
C ALA A 56 -13.14 3.44 -13.41
N GLU A 57 -14.13 2.55 -13.21
CA GLU A 57 -15.42 2.61 -13.92
C GLU A 57 -16.28 3.82 -13.52
N GLY A 58 -16.10 4.31 -12.30
CA GLY A 58 -16.89 5.41 -11.74
C GLY A 58 -16.18 6.76 -11.72
N LEU A 59 -14.98 6.88 -12.30
CA LEU A 59 -14.22 8.12 -12.30
C LEU A 59 -14.68 9.04 -13.43
N HIS A 60 -14.94 10.29 -13.09
CA HIS A 60 -15.44 11.30 -14.03
C HIS A 60 -14.32 12.21 -14.51
N ASP A 61 -13.33 12.49 -13.65
CA ASP A 61 -12.22 13.35 -13.99
C ASP A 61 -11.05 12.57 -14.63
N PRO A 62 -10.69 12.85 -15.91
CA PRO A 62 -9.63 12.14 -16.62
C PRO A 62 -8.22 12.38 -16.06
N LEU A 63 -8.03 13.40 -15.22
CA LEU A 63 -6.77 13.76 -14.56
C LEU A 63 -6.72 13.31 -13.09
N VAL A 64 -7.73 12.61 -12.59
CA VAL A 64 -7.76 12.17 -11.19
C VAL A 64 -6.54 11.32 -10.83
N GLY A 65 -6.11 10.42 -11.73
CA GLY A 65 -4.90 9.61 -11.55
C GLY A 65 -3.64 10.47 -11.39
N LEU A 66 -3.51 11.51 -12.21
CA LEU A 66 -2.35 12.43 -12.16
C LEU A 66 -2.30 13.20 -10.83
N ARG A 67 -3.46 13.60 -10.30
CA ARG A 67 -3.53 14.33 -9.02
C ARG A 67 -3.41 13.41 -7.81
N LEU A 68 -3.83 12.16 -7.93
CA LEU A 68 -3.74 11.16 -6.87
C LEU A 68 -2.31 10.90 -6.39
N GLY A 69 -1.31 11.02 -7.27
CA GLY A 69 0.09 10.92 -6.88
C GLY A 69 0.49 11.84 -5.74
N GLY A 70 -0.18 13.00 -5.63
CA GLY A 70 0.05 13.99 -4.57
C GLY A 70 -0.34 13.53 -3.16
N PHE A 71 -1.18 12.50 -3.03
CA PHE A 71 -1.71 12.02 -1.74
C PHE A 71 -0.84 10.94 -1.08
N TYR A 72 0.15 10.40 -1.79
CA TYR A 72 1.09 9.42 -1.25
C TYR A 72 2.19 10.10 -0.45
N GLY A 73 1.97 10.28 0.85
CA GLY A 73 2.95 10.88 1.75
C GLY A 73 4.14 9.98 2.06
N LEU A 74 5.32 10.57 2.29
CA LEU A 74 6.56 9.85 2.64
C LEU A 74 6.41 8.93 3.87
N ALA A 75 5.60 9.33 4.86
CA ALA A 75 5.40 8.57 6.08
C ALA A 75 4.88 7.13 5.83
N GLY A 76 4.07 6.93 4.78
CA GLY A 76 3.50 5.62 4.48
C GLY A 76 4.52 4.58 3.98
N TYR A 77 5.61 5.05 3.38
CA TYR A 77 6.69 4.20 2.89
C TYR A 77 7.64 3.74 4.01
N GLY A 78 7.54 4.33 5.20
CA GLY A 78 8.25 3.86 6.41
C GLY A 78 9.78 3.81 6.24
N PRO A 79 10.45 2.71 6.65
CA PRO A 79 11.91 2.59 6.59
C PRO A 79 12.51 2.77 5.20
N LEU A 80 11.73 2.53 4.13
CA LEU A 80 12.20 2.69 2.75
C LEU A 80 12.63 4.14 2.49
N VAL A 81 11.86 5.14 2.92
CA VAL A 81 12.24 6.55 2.67
C VAL A 81 13.55 6.87 3.36
N MET A 82 13.72 6.42 4.60
CA MET A 82 14.96 6.66 5.34
C MET A 82 16.15 5.94 4.71
N LEU A 83 15.96 4.74 4.16
CA LEU A 83 16.98 4.05 3.37
C LEU A 83 17.39 4.89 2.15
N LEU A 84 16.41 5.43 1.40
CA LEU A 84 16.69 6.25 0.23
C LEU A 84 17.40 7.57 0.61
N MET A 85 16.95 8.23 1.68
CA MET A 85 17.50 9.50 2.16
C MET A 85 18.93 9.36 2.72
N THR A 86 19.34 8.18 3.17
CA THR A 86 20.69 7.92 3.71
C THR A 86 21.69 7.43 2.66
N CYS A 87 21.25 7.24 1.41
CA CYS A 87 22.14 6.91 0.29
C CYS A 87 23.19 8.00 0.03
N ALA A 88 24.32 7.63 -0.55
CA ALA A 88 25.41 8.54 -0.87
C ALA A 88 25.06 9.53 -2.00
N ASN A 89 24.23 9.11 -2.96
CA ASN A 89 23.81 9.93 -4.10
C ASN A 89 22.48 9.43 -4.71
N ALA A 90 21.95 10.18 -5.68
CA ALA A 90 20.71 9.85 -6.36
C ALA A 90 20.75 8.52 -7.13
N TYR A 91 21.89 8.15 -7.72
CA TYR A 91 22.05 6.87 -8.42
C TYR A 91 21.83 5.70 -7.47
N GLU A 92 22.49 5.70 -6.31
CA GLU A 92 22.32 4.68 -5.27
C GLU A 92 20.88 4.66 -4.76
N ALA A 93 20.26 5.83 -4.57
CA ALA A 93 18.85 5.92 -4.17
C ALA A 93 17.91 5.27 -5.21
N PHE A 94 18.11 5.50 -6.52
CA PHE A 94 17.32 4.81 -7.55
C PHE A 94 17.57 3.30 -7.56
N GLN A 95 18.81 2.84 -7.38
CA GLN A 95 19.12 1.42 -7.27
C GLN A 95 18.43 0.77 -6.06
N MET A 96 18.44 1.43 -4.90
CA MET A 96 17.73 0.97 -3.71
C MET A 96 16.21 1.00 -3.92
N GLY A 97 15.68 2.06 -4.53
CA GLY A 97 14.25 2.16 -4.87
C GLY A 97 13.80 1.04 -5.79
N ILE A 98 14.61 0.66 -6.79
CA ILE A 98 14.35 -0.49 -7.68
C ILE A 98 14.45 -1.81 -6.90
N ARG A 99 15.47 -2.00 -6.08
CA ARG A 99 15.67 -3.23 -5.30
C ARG A 99 14.49 -3.47 -4.34
N TYR A 100 14.03 -2.43 -3.65
CA TYR A 100 12.96 -2.51 -2.67
C TYR A 100 11.59 -2.06 -3.21
N GLN A 101 11.41 -2.02 -4.53
CA GLN A 101 10.19 -1.51 -5.16
C GLN A 101 8.90 -2.21 -4.70
N LYS A 102 8.97 -3.48 -4.25
CA LYS A 102 7.82 -4.21 -3.67
C LYS A 102 7.29 -3.57 -2.38
N LEU A 103 8.11 -2.78 -1.67
CA LEU A 103 7.73 -2.03 -0.48
C LEU A 103 7.01 -0.70 -0.80
N THR A 104 7.00 -0.29 -2.07
CA THR A 104 6.24 0.89 -2.53
C THR A 104 4.75 0.54 -2.73
N TYR A 105 3.97 1.47 -3.30
CA TYR A 105 2.58 1.24 -3.73
C TYR A 105 2.43 0.92 -5.23
N LEU A 106 3.55 0.65 -5.93
CA LEU A 106 3.55 0.32 -7.35
C LEU A 106 3.06 -1.11 -7.63
N PHE A 107 2.28 -1.25 -8.69
CA PHE A 107 1.90 -2.49 -9.37
C PHE A 107 2.81 -2.77 -10.56
N GLY A 108 3.22 -1.72 -11.29
CA GLY A 108 4.26 -1.80 -12.29
C GLY A 108 5.63 -2.17 -11.71
N THR A 109 6.60 -2.40 -12.59
CA THR A 109 7.98 -2.69 -12.21
C THR A 109 8.93 -1.58 -12.65
N LEU A 110 9.81 -1.17 -11.74
CA LEU A 110 10.86 -0.19 -11.99
C LEU A 110 12.15 -0.87 -12.45
N ARG A 111 12.85 -0.22 -13.37
CA ARG A 111 14.25 -0.51 -13.73
C ARG A 111 14.98 0.76 -14.15
N MET A 112 16.32 0.72 -14.15
CA MET A 112 17.13 1.73 -14.82
C MET A 112 17.48 1.28 -16.23
N GLU A 113 17.34 2.20 -17.20
CA GLU A 113 17.93 2.08 -18.54
C GLU A 113 19.07 3.11 -18.65
N PRO A 114 20.34 2.68 -18.63
CA PRO A 114 21.46 3.59 -18.76
C PRO A 114 21.58 4.10 -20.20
N GLY A 115 21.95 5.36 -20.36
CA GLY A 115 22.35 5.94 -21.64
C GLY A 115 23.57 6.84 -21.49
N GLU A 116 24.13 7.31 -22.61
CA GLU A 116 25.40 8.07 -22.61
C GLU A 116 25.30 9.40 -21.85
N ARG A 117 24.24 10.18 -22.10
CA ARG A 117 24.01 11.48 -21.46
C ARG A 117 22.80 11.49 -20.53
N LEU A 118 21.75 10.79 -20.93
CA LEU A 118 20.52 10.64 -20.18
C LEU A 118 20.33 9.17 -19.84
N SER A 119 19.95 8.90 -18.60
CA SER A 119 19.45 7.58 -18.18
C SER A 119 17.95 7.70 -17.87
N ALA A 120 17.21 6.61 -18.06
CA ALA A 120 15.79 6.58 -17.74
C ALA A 120 15.54 5.71 -16.50
N LEU A 121 14.76 6.22 -15.56
CA LEU A 121 13.99 5.35 -14.66
C LEU A 121 12.73 4.93 -15.42
N VAL A 122 12.62 3.65 -15.73
CA VAL A 122 11.48 3.12 -16.49
C VAL A 122 10.51 2.44 -15.53
N LEU A 123 9.25 2.84 -15.62
CA LEU A 123 8.13 2.16 -15.01
C LEU A 123 7.42 1.37 -16.11
N GLN A 124 7.57 0.05 -16.07
CA GLN A 124 6.79 -0.86 -16.89
C GLN A 124 5.44 -1.08 -16.21
N PRO A 125 4.34 -0.57 -16.79
CA PRO A 125 3.04 -0.66 -16.15
C PRO A 125 2.51 -2.09 -16.18
N MET A 126 1.69 -2.43 -15.19
CA MET A 126 0.94 -3.68 -15.22
C MET A 126 -0.17 -3.62 -16.28
N PRO A 127 -0.38 -4.66 -17.09
CA PRO A 127 -1.51 -4.71 -18.02
C PRO A 127 -2.83 -4.62 -17.29
N MET A 128 -3.74 -3.76 -17.77
CA MET A 128 -5.08 -3.58 -17.21
C MET A 128 -6.09 -3.17 -18.31
N PRO A 129 -7.41 -3.27 -18.04
CA PRO A 129 -8.43 -2.73 -18.93
C PRO A 129 -8.20 -1.25 -19.24
N PRO A 130 -8.51 -0.76 -20.47
CA PRO A 130 -8.18 0.61 -20.89
C PRO A 130 -8.65 1.71 -19.93
N GLN A 131 -9.86 1.57 -19.38
CA GLN A 131 -10.43 2.53 -18.42
C GLN A 131 -9.59 2.68 -17.14
N ALA A 132 -9.01 1.58 -16.67
CA ALA A 132 -8.20 1.56 -15.46
C ALA A 132 -6.71 1.82 -15.76
N PHE A 133 -6.26 1.52 -16.98
CA PHE A 133 -4.86 1.63 -17.38
C PHE A 133 -4.34 3.06 -17.26
N ARG A 134 -4.97 4.05 -17.92
CA ARG A 134 -4.54 5.46 -17.86
C ARG A 134 -4.54 5.98 -16.42
N PHE A 135 -5.66 5.78 -15.71
CA PHE A 135 -5.81 6.16 -14.30
C PHE A 135 -4.67 5.65 -13.42
N ARG A 136 -4.31 4.37 -13.57
CA ARG A 136 -3.25 3.76 -12.78
C ARG A 136 -1.86 4.18 -13.18
N VAL A 137 -1.57 4.21 -14.47
CA VAL A 137 -0.28 4.71 -14.96
C VAL A 137 -0.05 6.13 -14.46
N ASP A 138 -1.06 7.00 -14.57
CA ASP A 138 -0.99 8.38 -14.08
C ASP A 138 -0.72 8.43 -12.58
N GLY A 139 -1.41 7.62 -11.78
CA GLY A 139 -1.19 7.52 -10.33
C GLY A 139 0.21 7.02 -9.95
N GLU A 140 0.75 6.05 -10.67
CA GLU A 140 2.08 5.50 -10.41
C GLU A 140 3.20 6.46 -10.80
N VAL A 141 3.08 7.09 -11.97
CA VAL A 141 4.04 8.08 -12.46
C VAL A 141 4.01 9.33 -11.58
N SER A 142 2.82 9.86 -11.29
CA SER A 142 2.67 11.03 -10.40
C SER A 142 3.12 10.74 -8.97
N GLY A 143 2.80 9.56 -8.42
CA GLY A 143 3.25 9.14 -7.09
C GLY A 143 4.78 8.99 -7.00
N THR A 144 5.40 8.41 -8.03
CA THR A 144 6.87 8.30 -8.11
C THR A 144 7.52 9.68 -8.21
N TYR A 145 6.98 10.55 -9.07
CA TYR A 145 7.43 11.94 -9.19
C TYR A 145 7.32 12.70 -7.87
N LYS A 146 6.17 12.61 -7.20
CA LYS A 146 5.91 13.27 -5.90
C LYS A 146 6.87 12.79 -4.83
N MET A 147 7.10 11.49 -4.71
CA MET A 147 8.06 10.92 -3.75
C MET A 147 9.46 11.49 -3.97
N VAL A 148 9.93 11.53 -5.23
CA VAL A 148 11.23 12.11 -5.58
C VAL A 148 11.29 13.60 -5.25
N ARG A 149 10.25 14.37 -5.58
CA ARG A 149 10.18 15.81 -5.27
C ARG A 149 10.16 16.10 -3.77
N ASP A 150 9.45 15.32 -2.97
CA ASP A 150 9.40 15.49 -1.52
C ASP A 150 10.75 15.16 -0.86
N MET A 151 11.43 14.12 -1.35
CA MET A 151 12.78 13.80 -0.92
C MET A 151 13.74 14.94 -1.28
N GLN A 152 13.69 15.44 -2.52
CA GLN A 152 14.51 16.58 -2.95
C GLN A 152 14.28 17.81 -2.08
N ALA A 153 13.01 18.17 -1.79
CA ALA A 153 12.68 19.28 -0.91
C ALA A 153 13.29 19.08 0.49
N THR A 154 13.23 17.87 1.04
CA THR A 154 13.83 17.53 2.34
C THR A 154 15.37 17.63 2.32
N LEU A 155 15.99 17.29 1.20
CA LEU A 155 17.44 17.37 0.98
C LEU A 155 17.93 18.78 0.62
N GLY A 156 17.03 19.74 0.39
CA GLY A 156 17.39 21.06 -0.14
C GLY A 156 17.91 21.00 -1.59
N MET A 157 17.44 20.03 -2.36
CA MET A 157 17.83 19.79 -3.75
C MET A 157 16.71 20.20 -4.71
N ASP A 158 17.05 20.57 -5.93
CA ASP A 158 16.08 20.89 -6.98
C ASP A 158 16.51 20.30 -8.32
N ILE A 159 16.18 19.02 -8.52
CA ILE A 159 16.57 18.26 -9.71
C ILE A 159 15.30 17.90 -10.49
N HIS A 160 15.25 18.34 -11.75
CA HIS A 160 14.12 18.05 -12.63
C HIS A 160 14.44 16.91 -13.61
N ALA A 161 13.39 16.17 -13.98
CA ALA A 161 13.46 15.30 -15.14
C ALA A 161 13.63 16.14 -16.41
N GLU A 162 14.45 15.65 -17.34
CA GLU A 162 14.60 16.27 -18.66
C GLU A 162 13.29 16.13 -19.47
N ARG A 163 12.60 15.01 -19.28
CA ARG A 163 11.35 14.66 -19.94
C ARG A 163 10.67 13.49 -19.24
N ILE A 164 9.35 13.40 -19.36
CA ILE A 164 8.59 12.21 -19.03
C ILE A 164 7.93 11.63 -20.29
N ASP A 165 7.97 10.31 -20.41
CA ASP A 165 7.27 9.56 -21.46
C ASP A 165 6.09 8.80 -20.85
N MET A 166 4.93 8.79 -21.53
CA MET A 166 3.70 8.13 -21.09
C MET A 166 3.26 7.04 -22.07
N PRO A 167 2.86 5.85 -21.59
CA PRO A 167 2.66 4.65 -22.39
C PRO A 167 1.26 4.54 -23.03
N TYR A 168 0.68 5.67 -23.43
CA TYR A 168 -0.66 5.71 -24.04
C TYR A 168 -0.78 6.92 -24.97
N PRO A 169 -1.72 6.92 -25.93
CA PRO A 169 -1.89 8.02 -26.88
C PRO A 169 -2.12 9.38 -26.20
N ARG A 170 -1.67 10.46 -26.84
CA ARG A 170 -1.79 11.82 -26.30
C ARG A 170 -3.24 12.15 -25.94
N PRO A 171 -3.56 12.43 -24.67
CA PRO A 171 -4.92 12.77 -24.26
C PRO A 171 -5.25 14.23 -24.57
N ALA A 172 -6.53 14.60 -24.50
CA ALA A 172 -6.98 15.98 -24.67
C ALA A 172 -6.39 16.91 -23.61
N GLU A 173 -6.19 16.41 -22.38
CA GLU A 173 -5.68 17.17 -21.24
C GLU A 173 -4.14 17.19 -21.15
N ALA A 174 -3.42 16.87 -22.24
CA ALA A 174 -1.97 16.70 -22.24
C ALA A 174 -1.18 17.88 -21.61
N ALA A 175 -1.67 19.12 -21.74
CA ALA A 175 -1.03 20.30 -21.16
C ALA A 175 -0.97 20.28 -19.62
N ALA A 176 -1.91 19.59 -18.97
CA ALA A 176 -1.93 19.45 -17.51
C ALA A 176 -0.75 18.60 -17.00
N TYR A 177 -0.25 17.65 -17.80
CA TYR A 177 0.87 16.79 -17.44
C TYR A 177 2.17 17.59 -17.40
N GLU A 178 2.43 18.43 -18.40
CA GLU A 178 3.62 19.29 -18.43
C GLU A 178 3.60 20.31 -17.29
N THR A 179 2.43 20.87 -17.00
CA THR A 179 2.23 21.76 -15.84
C THR A 179 2.53 21.05 -14.53
N TYR A 180 2.05 19.82 -14.37
CA TYR A 180 2.23 19.04 -13.14
C TYR A 180 3.68 18.60 -12.94
N PHE A 181 4.34 18.10 -13.99
CA PHE A 181 5.70 17.57 -13.90
C PHE A 181 6.80 18.63 -14.06
N GLY A 182 6.46 19.85 -14.50
CA GLY A 182 7.42 20.92 -14.72
C GLY A 182 8.45 20.62 -15.82
N CYS A 183 8.14 19.70 -16.73
CA CYS A 183 9.01 19.31 -17.84
C CYS A 183 8.19 18.83 -19.04
N PRO A 184 8.78 18.73 -20.24
CA PRO A 184 8.09 18.21 -21.42
C PRO A 184 7.57 16.78 -21.21
N VAL A 185 6.40 16.47 -21.78
CA VAL A 185 5.79 15.14 -21.70
C VAL A 185 5.48 14.58 -23.09
N ARG A 186 6.01 13.39 -23.38
CA ARG A 186 5.71 12.63 -24.59
C ARG A 186 4.70 11.52 -24.31
N PHE A 187 3.89 11.21 -25.30
CA PHE A 187 2.82 10.23 -25.23
C PHE A 187 2.93 9.27 -26.43
N GLY A 188 2.32 8.10 -26.31
CA GLY A 188 2.33 7.06 -27.33
C GLY A 188 3.54 6.14 -27.29
N GLU A 189 4.29 6.14 -26.18
CA GLU A 189 5.45 5.27 -25.98
C GLU A 189 5.02 3.88 -25.47
N HIS A 190 5.95 2.92 -25.41
CA HIS A 190 5.63 1.58 -24.89
C HIS A 190 5.59 1.51 -23.36
N GLU A 191 6.34 2.36 -22.67
CA GLU A 191 6.50 2.34 -21.21
C GLU A 191 6.63 3.77 -20.67
N ALA A 192 6.31 3.95 -19.39
CA ALA A 192 6.51 5.22 -18.72
C ALA A 192 7.99 5.42 -18.39
N ARG A 193 8.56 6.60 -18.69
CA ARG A 193 9.98 6.88 -18.42
C ARG A 193 10.17 8.24 -17.77
N PHE A 194 11.04 8.32 -16.77
CA PHE A 194 11.62 9.57 -16.28
C PHE A 194 13.03 9.69 -16.82
N TRP A 195 13.26 10.62 -17.74
CA TRP A 195 14.60 10.88 -18.28
C TRP A 195 15.36 11.82 -17.37
N LEU A 196 16.54 11.41 -16.94
CA LEU A 196 17.39 12.12 -16.00
C LEU A 196 18.78 12.33 -16.61
N ARG A 197 19.36 13.51 -16.39
CA ARG A 197 20.76 13.75 -16.75
C ARG A 197 21.66 12.92 -15.85
N ASN A 198 22.66 12.26 -16.44
CA ASN A 198 23.58 11.40 -15.68
C ASN A 198 24.33 12.18 -14.58
N GLU A 199 24.60 13.47 -14.80
CA GLU A 199 25.21 14.36 -13.81
C GLU A 199 24.35 14.50 -12.53
N HIS A 200 23.02 14.56 -12.68
CA HIS A 200 22.08 14.65 -11.56
C HIS A 200 22.08 13.36 -10.71
N LEU A 201 22.33 12.20 -11.34
CA LEU A 201 22.42 10.92 -10.63
C LEU A 201 23.64 10.84 -9.69
N GLN A 202 24.70 11.62 -9.97
CA GLN A 202 25.92 11.62 -9.17
C GLN A 202 25.92 12.66 -8.05
N VAL A 203 24.87 13.48 -7.94
CA VAL A 203 24.79 14.50 -6.89
C VAL A 203 24.70 13.83 -5.53
N ARG A 204 25.62 14.20 -4.64
CA ARG A 204 25.72 13.64 -3.29
C ARG A 204 24.61 14.17 -2.39
N PHE A 205 24.06 13.28 -1.57
CA PHE A 205 23.05 13.67 -0.60
C PHE A 205 23.70 14.27 0.65
N PRO A 206 23.21 15.42 1.15
CA PRO A 206 23.70 15.99 2.40
C PRO A 206 23.48 15.08 3.63
N THR A 207 22.48 14.20 3.54
CA THR A 207 22.06 13.26 4.59
C THR A 207 22.70 11.87 4.45
N ALA A 208 23.69 11.71 3.57
CA ALA A 208 24.40 10.45 3.40
C ALA A 208 24.96 9.96 4.75
N ASP A 209 24.55 8.78 5.18
CA ASP A 209 24.99 8.18 6.44
C ASP A 209 25.07 6.65 6.28
N ALA A 210 26.28 6.12 6.23
CA ALA A 210 26.51 4.70 6.02
C ALA A 210 25.95 3.82 7.17
N SER A 211 25.95 4.33 8.40
CA SER A 211 25.46 3.59 9.56
C SER A 211 23.93 3.51 9.55
N GLY A 212 23.26 4.65 9.39
CA GLY A 212 21.82 4.72 9.21
C GLY A 212 21.35 3.93 7.99
N HIS A 213 22.06 4.04 6.86
CA HIS A 213 21.76 3.28 5.65
C HIS A 213 21.77 1.77 5.89
N ALA A 214 22.81 1.24 6.56
CA ALA A 214 22.87 -0.19 6.87
C ALA A 214 21.71 -0.65 7.78
N MET A 215 21.34 0.17 8.77
CA MET A 215 20.21 -0.09 9.65
C MET A 215 18.87 -0.11 8.89
N TYR A 216 18.57 0.93 8.10
CA TYR A 216 17.33 0.99 7.32
C TYR A 216 17.25 -0.08 6.24
N ARG A 217 18.40 -0.48 5.67
CA ARG A 217 18.48 -1.61 4.74
C ARG A 217 18.05 -2.91 5.41
N ALA A 218 18.57 -3.20 6.60
CA ALA A 218 18.17 -4.39 7.35
C ALA A 218 16.65 -4.40 7.68
N MET A 219 16.08 -3.25 8.01
CA MET A 219 14.63 -3.11 8.22
C MET A 219 13.84 -3.38 6.92
N CYS A 220 14.30 -2.86 5.78
CA CYS A 220 13.67 -3.11 4.48
C CYS A 220 13.78 -4.59 4.07
N ASP A 221 14.93 -5.23 4.30
CA ASP A 221 15.12 -6.67 4.06
C ASP A 221 14.14 -7.50 4.88
N GLN A 222 13.96 -7.18 6.17
CA GLN A 222 12.99 -7.86 7.03
C GLN A 222 11.55 -7.67 6.52
N GLN A 223 11.18 -6.47 6.10
CA GLN A 223 9.86 -6.21 5.53
C GLN A 223 9.63 -6.96 4.22
N LEU A 224 10.64 -7.03 3.36
CA LEU A 224 10.58 -7.73 2.08
C LEU A 224 10.39 -9.22 2.28
N GLN A 225 11.18 -9.83 3.18
CA GLN A 225 11.05 -11.24 3.57
C GLN A 225 9.66 -11.55 4.13
N ALA A 226 9.08 -10.64 4.92
CA ALA A 226 7.72 -10.79 5.42
C ALA A 226 6.64 -10.74 4.32
N GLN A 227 6.90 -10.10 3.17
CA GLN A 227 5.99 -10.11 2.02
C GLN A 227 6.08 -11.38 1.17
N GLU A 228 7.23 -12.06 1.19
CA GLU A 228 7.55 -13.19 0.30
C GLU A 228 7.14 -14.55 0.85
N ARG A 229 6.64 -14.63 2.09
CA ARG A 229 5.96 -15.83 2.60
C ARG A 229 4.71 -16.05 1.74
N THR A 230 4.74 -17.07 0.89
CA THR A 230 3.86 -17.17 -0.29
C THR A 230 3.02 -18.45 -0.38
N ASP A 231 3.21 -19.41 0.53
CA ASP A 231 2.40 -20.64 0.61
C ASP A 231 1.23 -20.49 1.60
N ASP A 232 0.54 -19.34 1.54
CA ASP A 232 -0.61 -19.11 2.43
C ASP A 232 -1.76 -20.02 2.01
N THR A 233 -2.08 -20.95 2.90
CA THR A 233 -3.30 -21.75 2.95
C THR A 233 -4.54 -20.84 2.92
N LEU A 234 -5.73 -21.39 2.60
CA LEU A 234 -6.97 -20.61 2.65
C LEU A 234 -7.20 -20.00 4.03
N SER A 235 -6.88 -20.73 5.09
CA SER A 235 -6.99 -20.27 6.47
C SER A 235 -6.07 -19.09 6.76
N GLU A 236 -4.83 -19.08 6.26
CA GLU A 236 -3.93 -17.92 6.36
C GLU A 236 -4.47 -16.71 5.58
N LYS A 237 -5.03 -16.92 4.39
CA LYS A 237 -5.67 -15.83 3.61
C LYS A 237 -6.88 -15.25 4.33
N VAL A 238 -7.73 -16.10 4.89
CA VAL A 238 -8.90 -15.69 5.68
C VAL A 238 -8.45 -14.94 6.93
N LEU A 239 -7.40 -15.41 7.62
CA LEU A 239 -6.85 -14.72 8.79
C LEU A 239 -6.28 -13.36 8.43
N ALA A 240 -5.53 -13.25 7.33
CA ALA A 240 -5.00 -11.99 6.83
C ALA A 240 -6.12 -11.01 6.47
N HIS A 241 -7.19 -11.49 5.82
CA HIS A 241 -8.37 -10.71 5.52
C HIS A 241 -9.06 -10.19 6.79
N LEU A 242 -9.27 -11.06 7.79
CA LEU A 242 -9.84 -10.65 9.08
C LEU A 242 -8.95 -9.64 9.81
N GLY A 243 -7.63 -9.75 9.64
CA GLY A 243 -6.66 -8.81 10.18
C GLY A 243 -6.91 -7.37 9.75
N LEU A 244 -7.42 -7.16 8.51
CA LEU A 244 -7.66 -5.85 7.89
C LEU A 244 -8.55 -4.91 8.72
N PHE A 245 -9.43 -5.46 9.55
CA PHE A 245 -10.51 -4.73 10.18
C PHE A 245 -10.12 -4.23 11.56
N SER A 246 -10.08 -2.91 11.78
CA SER A 246 -9.80 -2.26 13.08
C SER A 246 -10.95 -2.34 14.08
N GLY A 247 -12.06 -2.99 13.72
CA GLY A 247 -13.12 -3.27 14.65
C GLY A 247 -14.17 -4.29 14.21
N ALA A 248 -15.36 -3.83 13.78
CA ALA A 248 -16.47 -4.69 13.37
C ALA A 248 -16.02 -5.71 12.31
N PHE A 249 -15.73 -6.93 12.76
CA PHE A 249 -15.25 -8.00 11.90
C PHE A 249 -16.35 -8.46 10.93
N PRO A 250 -16.00 -8.80 9.68
CA PRO A 250 -16.96 -9.27 8.70
C PRO A 250 -17.57 -10.62 9.11
N THR A 251 -18.81 -10.86 8.68
CA THR A 251 -19.46 -12.16 8.85
C THR A 251 -18.81 -13.21 7.95
N VAL A 252 -19.01 -14.48 8.26
CA VAL A 252 -18.48 -15.59 7.45
C VAL A 252 -18.96 -15.52 6.00
N GLU A 253 -20.18 -15.04 5.75
CA GLU A 253 -20.76 -14.88 4.42
C GLU A 253 -20.05 -13.75 3.66
N ALA A 254 -19.74 -12.63 4.33
CA ALA A 254 -19.00 -11.52 3.73
C ALA A 254 -17.56 -11.94 3.38
N VAL A 255 -16.90 -12.71 4.26
CA VAL A 255 -15.58 -13.26 3.98
C VAL A 255 -15.64 -14.27 2.83
N ALA A 256 -16.63 -15.17 2.80
CA ALA A 256 -16.78 -16.15 1.72
C ALA A 256 -16.92 -15.47 0.35
N ARG A 257 -17.75 -14.42 0.26
CA ARG A 257 -17.89 -13.62 -0.97
C ARG A 257 -16.58 -12.99 -1.41
N THR A 258 -15.73 -12.55 -0.48
CA THR A 258 -14.42 -11.97 -0.80
C THR A 258 -13.50 -12.95 -1.55
N PHE A 259 -13.66 -14.25 -1.28
CA PHE A 259 -12.87 -15.32 -1.89
C PHE A 259 -13.62 -16.05 -3.01
N ASP A 260 -14.71 -15.48 -3.53
CA ASP A 260 -15.55 -16.10 -4.58
C ASP A 260 -16.11 -17.48 -4.18
N LEU A 261 -16.42 -17.65 -2.88
CA LEU A 261 -16.94 -18.88 -2.30
C LEU A 261 -18.33 -18.67 -1.67
N SER A 262 -19.11 -19.75 -1.60
CA SER A 262 -20.26 -19.81 -0.70
C SER A 262 -19.80 -20.08 0.74
N GLU A 263 -20.60 -19.68 1.74
CA GLU A 263 -20.30 -19.94 3.16
C GLU A 263 -19.99 -21.43 3.41
N ARG A 264 -20.81 -22.32 2.86
CA ARG A 264 -20.62 -23.77 2.97
C ARG A 264 -19.27 -24.22 2.39
N SER A 265 -18.87 -23.66 1.25
CA SER A 265 -17.61 -24.01 0.60
C SER A 265 -16.41 -23.49 1.40
N LEU A 266 -16.50 -22.26 1.92
CA LEU A 266 -15.47 -21.69 2.79
C LEU A 266 -15.28 -22.54 4.05
N ARG A 267 -16.37 -22.88 4.75
CA ARG A 267 -16.29 -23.72 5.96
C ARG A 267 -15.70 -25.10 5.69
N ARG A 268 -16.08 -25.72 4.57
CA ARG A 268 -15.55 -27.03 4.16
C ARG A 268 -14.04 -26.94 3.90
N ALA A 269 -13.60 -25.99 3.09
CA ALA A 269 -12.19 -25.83 2.74
C ALA A 269 -11.33 -25.46 3.98
N LEU A 270 -11.84 -24.63 4.88
CA LEU A 270 -11.15 -24.37 6.17
C LEU A 270 -11.02 -25.64 7.02
N SER A 271 -12.08 -26.46 7.06
CA SER A 271 -12.07 -27.72 7.79
C SER A 271 -11.10 -28.74 7.20
N GLU A 272 -10.91 -28.75 5.87
CA GLU A 272 -9.91 -29.58 5.18
C GLU A 272 -8.48 -29.18 5.59
N GLU A 273 -8.27 -27.91 5.95
CA GLU A 273 -7.02 -27.41 6.54
C GLU A 273 -6.94 -27.55 8.06
N GLY A 274 -7.94 -28.20 8.70
CA GLY A 274 -8.00 -28.37 10.15
C GLY A 274 -8.31 -27.08 10.93
N ARG A 275 -8.88 -26.08 10.26
CA ARG A 275 -9.21 -24.76 10.84
C ARG A 275 -10.72 -24.50 10.78
N SER A 276 -11.21 -23.61 11.61
CA SER A 276 -12.58 -23.09 11.49
C SER A 276 -12.59 -21.56 11.42
N PHE A 277 -13.60 -21.00 10.75
CA PHE A 277 -13.76 -19.54 10.69
C PHE A 277 -13.83 -18.91 12.08
N ARG A 278 -14.48 -19.60 13.03
CA ARG A 278 -14.58 -19.13 14.42
C ARG A 278 -13.21 -19.00 15.08
N ASP A 279 -12.32 -19.97 14.83
CA ASP A 279 -10.98 -19.99 15.42
C ASP A 279 -10.08 -18.92 14.77
N LEU A 280 -10.20 -18.72 13.45
CA LEU A 280 -9.48 -17.65 12.75
C LEU A 280 -9.95 -16.26 13.18
N LEU A 281 -11.26 -16.07 13.38
CA LEU A 281 -11.82 -14.83 13.91
C LEU A 281 -11.32 -14.55 15.33
N ALA A 282 -11.26 -15.58 16.18
CA ALA A 282 -10.70 -15.47 17.52
C ALA A 282 -9.21 -15.09 17.48
N GLU A 283 -8.43 -15.69 16.58
CA GLU A 283 -7.01 -15.38 16.41
C GLU A 283 -6.78 -13.94 15.94
N ALA A 284 -7.53 -13.46 14.93
CA ALA A 284 -7.46 -12.09 14.47
C ALA A 284 -7.81 -11.08 15.59
N ARG A 285 -8.89 -11.34 16.33
CA ARG A 285 -9.28 -10.54 17.50
C ARG A 285 -8.20 -10.51 18.56
N TYR A 286 -7.57 -11.66 18.83
CA TYR A 286 -6.53 -11.77 19.84
C TYR A 286 -5.28 -10.98 19.46
N ALA A 287 -4.81 -11.11 18.21
CA ALA A 287 -3.66 -10.36 17.71
C ALA A 287 -3.87 -8.84 17.85
N LYS A 288 -5.07 -8.37 17.48
CA LYS A 288 -5.45 -6.96 17.59
C LYS A 288 -5.59 -6.47 19.02
N ALA A 289 -6.21 -7.27 19.89
CA ALA A 289 -6.31 -6.99 21.32
C ALA A 289 -4.93 -6.80 21.94
N ARG A 290 -3.97 -7.69 21.65
CA ARG A 290 -2.60 -7.57 22.15
C ARG A 290 -1.92 -6.28 21.71
N HIS A 291 -2.10 -5.90 20.44
CA HIS A 291 -1.55 -4.66 19.91
C HIS A 291 -2.15 -3.43 20.62
N LEU A 292 -3.48 -3.35 20.72
CA LEU A 292 -4.17 -2.24 21.39
C LEU A 292 -3.80 -2.16 22.89
N LEU A 293 -3.69 -3.30 23.58
CA LEU A 293 -3.31 -3.33 24.99
C LEU A 293 -1.88 -2.81 25.23
N LYS A 294 -0.96 -2.99 24.29
CA LYS A 294 0.45 -2.57 24.41
C LYS A 294 0.73 -1.17 23.90
N HIS A 295 0.01 -0.73 22.89
CA HIS A 295 0.35 0.47 22.11
C HIS A 295 -0.72 1.57 22.18
N SER A 296 -1.75 1.41 23.00
CA SER A 296 -2.79 2.44 23.20
C SER A 296 -3.14 2.65 24.67
N SER A 297 -3.73 3.81 24.97
CA SER A 297 -4.28 4.18 26.28
C SER A 297 -5.77 3.85 26.44
N LEU A 298 -6.39 3.16 25.48
CA LEU A 298 -7.82 2.84 25.48
C LEU A 298 -8.20 2.03 26.71
N SER A 299 -9.43 2.20 27.23
CA SER A 299 -9.92 1.34 28.31
C SER A 299 -10.14 -0.10 27.82
N VAL A 300 -10.23 -1.06 28.74
CA VAL A 300 -10.54 -2.46 28.37
C VAL A 300 -11.93 -2.56 27.74
N GLU A 301 -12.85 -1.70 28.15
CA GLU A 301 -14.19 -1.58 27.59
C GLU A 301 -14.18 -1.03 26.17
N ASP A 302 -13.42 0.04 25.91
CA ASP A 302 -13.27 0.60 24.56
C ASP A 302 -12.62 -0.42 23.61
N ILE A 303 -11.62 -1.17 24.08
CA ILE A 303 -11.00 -2.24 23.29
C ILE A 303 -12.01 -3.35 22.99
N ALA A 304 -12.86 -3.72 23.94
CA ALA A 304 -13.90 -4.73 23.73
C ALA A 304 -14.89 -4.28 22.65
N HIS A 305 -15.38 -3.04 22.76
CA HIS A 305 -16.31 -2.46 21.81
C HIS A 305 -15.67 -2.34 20.42
N GLN A 306 -14.42 -1.87 20.35
CA GLN A 306 -13.67 -1.79 19.12
C GLN A 306 -13.55 -3.17 18.47
N LEU A 307 -13.23 -4.24 19.20
CA LEU A 307 -13.14 -5.60 18.66
C LEU A 307 -14.50 -6.25 18.31
N GLY A 308 -15.61 -5.52 18.45
CA GLY A 308 -16.96 -5.97 18.11
C GLY A 308 -17.58 -6.90 19.15
N TYR A 309 -17.22 -6.76 20.43
CA TYR A 309 -17.93 -7.40 21.53
C TYR A 309 -19.06 -6.50 22.02
N ALA A 310 -20.25 -7.10 22.23
CA ALA A 310 -21.40 -6.38 22.80
C ALA A 310 -21.18 -5.98 24.26
N GLU A 311 -20.39 -6.77 25.00
CA GLU A 311 -20.09 -6.53 26.42
C GLU A 311 -18.61 -6.76 26.71
N SER A 312 -18.04 -5.91 27.56
CA SER A 312 -16.65 -6.00 28.01
C SER A 312 -16.34 -7.32 28.73
N ALA A 313 -17.31 -7.88 29.46
CA ALA A 313 -17.20 -9.18 30.13
C ALA A 313 -16.93 -10.31 29.13
N ALA A 314 -17.61 -10.32 27.98
CA ALA A 314 -17.40 -11.33 26.93
C ALA A 314 -15.98 -11.25 26.35
N PHE A 315 -15.46 -10.04 26.15
CA PHE A 315 -14.08 -9.83 25.73
C PHE A 315 -13.08 -10.32 26.79
N ILE A 316 -13.27 -9.98 28.07
CA ILE A 316 -12.36 -10.37 29.16
C ILE A 316 -12.27 -11.90 29.25
N HIS A 317 -13.41 -12.60 29.20
CA HIS A 317 -13.44 -14.06 29.22
C HIS A 317 -12.77 -14.68 27.99
N ALA A 318 -13.00 -14.11 26.79
CA ALA A 318 -12.33 -14.57 25.58
C ALA A 318 -10.81 -14.36 25.66
N PHE A 319 -10.37 -13.17 26.08
CA PHE A 319 -8.95 -12.84 26.20
C PHE A 319 -8.25 -13.68 27.26
N GLN A 320 -8.89 -13.95 28.41
CA GLN A 320 -8.36 -14.87 29.42
C GLN A 320 -8.18 -16.28 28.86
N ARG A 321 -9.14 -16.77 28.07
CA ARG A 321 -9.04 -18.07 27.42
C ARG A 321 -7.88 -18.14 26.43
N TRP A 322 -7.60 -17.05 25.71
CA TRP A 322 -6.52 -16.98 24.73
C TRP A 322 -5.14 -16.75 25.35
N ALA A 323 -5.04 -15.84 26.32
CA ALA A 323 -3.77 -15.38 26.89
C ALA A 323 -3.37 -16.06 28.21
N GLY A 324 -4.30 -16.81 28.83
CA GLY A 324 -4.13 -17.36 30.17
C GLY A 324 -4.20 -16.33 31.31
N GLN A 325 -4.45 -15.06 31.01
CA GLN A 325 -4.49 -13.97 31.99
C GLN A 325 -5.44 -12.85 31.53
N SER A 326 -5.86 -11.97 32.44
CA SER A 326 -6.78 -10.89 32.11
C SER A 326 -6.12 -9.78 31.25
N PRO A 327 -6.90 -9.03 30.45
CA PRO A 327 -6.38 -7.90 29.67
C PRO A 327 -5.61 -6.88 30.51
N SER A 328 -6.10 -6.56 31.72
CA SER A 328 -5.46 -5.60 32.62
C SER A 328 -4.09 -6.07 33.10
N VAL A 329 -3.96 -7.37 33.41
CA VAL A 329 -2.66 -7.98 33.78
C VAL A 329 -1.71 -8.01 32.59
N TYR A 330 -2.23 -8.28 31.39
CA TYR A 330 -1.43 -8.25 30.16
C TYR A 330 -0.88 -6.87 29.84
N ARG A 331 -1.63 -5.80 30.10
CA ARG A 331 -1.20 -4.41 29.88
C ARG A 331 -0.08 -3.97 30.82
N GLY A 332 -0.08 -4.46 32.06
CA GLY A 332 0.92 -4.10 33.08
C GLY A 332 2.30 -4.76 32.90
N ARG A 333 2.55 -5.48 31.81
CA ARG A 333 3.80 -6.18 31.49
C ARG A 333 4.43 -5.62 30.22
#